data_AF-A0A5Q4FV91-F1
#
_entry.id   AF-A0A5Q4FV91-F1
#
_cell.length_a   1.000
_cell.length_b   1.000
_cell.length_c   1.000
_cell.angle_alpha   90.00
_cell.angle_beta   90.00
_cell.angle_gamma   90.00
#
_symmetry.space_group_name_H-M   'P 1'
#
loop_
_entity.id
_entity.type
_entity.pdbx_description
1 polymer ?
#
loop_
_entity_poly.entity_id
_entity_poly.type
_entity_poly.pdbx_seq_one_letter_code
_entity_poly.pdbx_strand_id
1 'polypeptide(L)'
;MTRHPDRADDPDRRSPASDSDVSTHVYLCTGCPLGCRLEVDATEEDVVEVRGFNCRKGERYGEQEHLDPRRPLSTTIWIEGATIRRVPVRTAEPIPRDQVRAVAEALRGLRVTAPVRRGDVVVADILGTGIDVIVTRDLPAVSPHNQLAAG
;
A
#
# COMPACT_ATOMS: atom_id res chain seq x y z
N MET A 1 -33.09 -30.95 55.74
CA MET A 1 -33.02 -30.86 54.27
C MET A 1 -34.02 -29.82 53.80
N THR A 2 -33.61 -28.56 53.68
CA THR A 2 -34.34 -27.58 52.88
C THR A 2 -33.37 -26.49 52.47
N ARG A 3 -33.45 -26.15 51.18
CA ARG A 3 -32.37 -25.67 50.33
C ARG A 3 -31.99 -24.22 50.66
N HIS A 4 -30.71 -23.91 50.47
CA HIS A 4 -30.18 -22.55 50.38
C HIS A 4 -31.10 -21.67 49.50
N PRO A 5 -31.37 -20.41 49.88
CA PRO A 5 -32.04 -19.49 48.98
C PRO A 5 -31.19 -19.30 47.73
N ASP A 6 -31.87 -19.35 46.59
CA ASP A 6 -31.32 -19.25 45.25
C ASP A 6 -30.34 -18.08 45.11
N ARG A 7 -29.11 -18.41 44.70
CA ARG A 7 -28.22 -17.49 43.97
C ARG A 7 -28.83 -17.27 42.58
N ALA A 8 -29.98 -16.62 42.52
CA ALA A 8 -30.53 -16.11 41.29
C ALA A 8 -29.82 -14.80 40.96
N ASP A 9 -28.85 -14.92 40.06
CA ASP A 9 -28.54 -13.96 39.01
C ASP A 9 -28.40 -12.50 39.45
N ASP A 10 -27.22 -12.25 39.97
CA ASP A 10 -26.60 -10.95 40.20
C ASP A 10 -26.73 -10.03 38.96
N PRO A 11 -27.50 -8.92 39.04
CA PRO A 11 -27.60 -7.93 37.97
C PRO A 11 -26.29 -7.16 37.75
N ASP A 12 -25.28 -7.38 38.58
CA ASP A 12 -23.97 -6.72 38.53
C ASP A 12 -22.93 -7.48 37.67
N ARG A 13 -23.35 -8.54 36.96
CA ARG A 13 -22.44 -9.40 36.18
C ARG A 13 -22.25 -9.01 34.72
N ARG A 14 -22.05 -7.70 34.48
CA ARG A 14 -21.16 -7.07 33.47
C ARG A 14 -21.50 -5.59 33.38
N SER A 15 -20.94 -4.79 34.28
CA SER A 15 -20.67 -3.38 33.99
C SER A 15 -19.47 -3.27 33.02
N PRO A 16 -19.47 -2.22 32.17
CA PRO A 16 -19.10 -2.28 30.76
C PRO A 16 -17.59 -2.26 30.57
N ALA A 17 -17.09 -2.94 29.54
CA ALA A 17 -15.79 -2.56 29.00
C ALA A 17 -15.91 -1.08 28.60
N SER A 18 -15.02 -0.28 29.16
CA SER A 18 -14.90 1.18 29.03
C SER A 18 -15.40 1.75 27.71
N ASP A 19 -16.17 2.83 27.83
CA ASP A 19 -16.59 3.81 26.81
C ASP A 19 -15.36 4.47 26.14
N SER A 20 -14.52 3.68 25.48
CA SER A 20 -13.49 4.20 24.59
C SER A 20 -14.20 4.89 23.43
N ASP A 21 -13.87 6.15 23.16
CA ASP A 21 -14.44 6.97 22.08
C ASP A 21 -14.25 6.28 20.71
N VAL A 22 -15.17 5.38 20.36
CA VAL A 22 -15.18 4.70 19.07
C VAL A 22 -15.79 5.65 18.04
N SER A 23 -15.02 5.93 16.99
CA SER A 23 -15.45 6.73 15.85
C SER A 23 -15.57 5.87 14.60
N THR A 24 -16.61 6.11 13.81
CA THR A 24 -16.83 5.39 12.54
C THR A 24 -16.32 6.22 11.36
N HIS A 25 -15.45 5.61 10.56
CA HIS A 25 -14.88 6.18 9.34
C HIS A 25 -15.38 5.43 8.11
N VAL A 26 -15.51 6.11 6.99
CA VAL A 26 -16.00 5.50 5.74
C VAL A 26 -14.89 5.49 4.69
N TYR A 27 -14.63 4.31 4.12
CA TYR A 27 -13.66 4.11 3.05
C TYR A 27 -14.28 3.45 1.83
N LEU A 28 -13.66 3.65 0.67
CA LEU A 28 -14.01 2.90 -0.54
C LEU A 28 -12.89 1.91 -0.84
N CYS A 29 -13.20 0.61 -0.85
CA CYS A 29 -12.23 -0.42 -1.18
C CYS A 29 -11.77 -0.29 -2.63
N THR A 30 -10.48 -0.02 -2.86
CA THR A 30 -9.90 0.11 -4.22
C THR A 30 -9.25 -1.18 -4.71
N GLY A 31 -9.37 -2.30 -3.97
CA GLY A 31 -8.70 -3.56 -4.29
C GLY A 31 -9.33 -4.35 -5.44
N CYS A 32 -10.56 -4.02 -5.85
CA CYS A 32 -11.26 -4.69 -6.96
C CYS A 32 -12.30 -3.75 -7.60
N PRO A 33 -12.81 -4.05 -8.81
CA PRO A 33 -13.73 -3.17 -9.52
C PRO A 33 -15.13 -3.05 -8.88
N LEU A 34 -15.46 -3.88 -7.88
CA LEU A 34 -16.76 -3.80 -7.19
C LEU A 34 -16.85 -2.60 -6.24
N GLY A 35 -15.72 -2.12 -5.70
CA GLY A 35 -15.71 -0.91 -4.87
C GLY A 35 -16.59 -0.97 -3.62
N CYS A 36 -16.36 -1.94 -2.72
CA CYS A 36 -17.13 -2.03 -1.47
C CYS A 36 -17.00 -0.74 -0.65
N ARG A 37 -18.13 -0.22 -0.17
CA ARG A 37 -18.17 0.87 0.82
C ARG A 37 -17.96 0.26 2.20
N LEU A 38 -16.82 0.58 2.81
CA LEU A 38 -16.40 0.06 4.10
C LEU A 38 -16.72 1.06 5.20
N GLU A 39 -17.14 0.54 6.34
CA GLU A 39 -17.26 1.28 7.59
C GLU A 39 -16.21 0.71 8.56
N VAL A 40 -15.38 1.58 9.14
CA VAL A 40 -14.31 1.19 10.06
C VAL A 40 -14.55 1.89 11.38
N ASP A 41 -14.84 1.11 12.41
CA ASP A 41 -14.98 1.59 13.78
C ASP A 41 -13.60 1.52 14.44
N ALA A 42 -13.11 2.64 14.96
CA ALA A 42 -11.76 2.75 15.50
C ALA A 42 -11.71 3.64 16.75
N THR A 43 -10.77 3.32 17.64
CA THR A 43 -10.34 4.21 18.72
C THR A 43 -9.21 5.12 18.21
N GLU A 44 -8.59 5.92 19.08
CA GLU A 44 -7.44 6.74 18.68
C GLU A 44 -6.22 5.92 18.21
N GLU A 45 -6.07 4.68 18.70
CA GLU A 45 -4.86 3.87 18.47
C GLU A 45 -5.10 2.69 17.54
N ASP A 46 -6.31 2.11 17.53
CA ASP A 46 -6.56 0.81 16.90
C ASP A 46 -7.92 0.72 16.20
N VAL A 47 -8.00 -0.21 15.23
CA VAL A 47 -9.25 -0.60 14.57
C VAL A 47 -9.98 -1.62 15.43
N VAL A 48 -11.25 -1.33 15.74
CA VAL A 48 -12.14 -2.21 16.50
C VAL A 48 -12.85 -3.19 15.57
N GLU A 49 -13.44 -2.68 14.48
CA GLU A 49 -14.20 -3.49 13.52
C GLU A 49 -14.18 -2.88 12.12
N VAL A 50 -14.17 -3.74 11.09
CA VAL A 50 -14.39 -3.35 9.70
C VAL A 50 -15.67 -4.00 9.19
N ARG A 51 -16.59 -3.22 8.64
CA ARG A 51 -17.90 -3.66 8.13
C ARG A 51 -18.06 -3.26 6.66
N GLY A 52 -19.01 -3.90 5.95
CA GLY A 52 -19.35 -3.56 4.56
C GLY A 52 -18.47 -4.19 3.47
N PHE A 53 -17.62 -5.17 3.81
CA PHE A 53 -16.79 -5.90 2.85
C PHE A 53 -17.49 -7.14 2.27
N ASN A 54 -17.28 -7.41 0.98
CA ASN A 54 -17.73 -8.65 0.32
C ASN A 54 -16.65 -9.73 0.23
N CYS A 55 -15.42 -9.43 0.66
CA CYS A 55 -14.32 -10.38 0.66
C CYS A 55 -13.27 -10.03 1.72
N ARG A 56 -12.44 -11.00 2.10
CA ARG A 56 -11.34 -10.82 3.07
C ARG A 56 -10.31 -9.76 2.67
N LYS A 57 -10.17 -9.48 1.37
CA LYS A 57 -9.30 -8.40 0.91
C LYS A 57 -9.86 -7.02 1.26
N GLY A 58 -11.19 -6.88 1.26
CA GLY A 58 -11.87 -5.63 1.61
C GLY A 58 -11.73 -5.32 3.09
N GLU A 59 -11.92 -6.32 3.95
CA GLU A 59 -11.68 -6.22 5.40
C GLU A 59 -10.27 -5.70 5.71
N ARG A 60 -9.25 -6.42 5.21
CA ARG A 60 -7.84 -6.03 5.36
C ARG A 60 -7.52 -4.65 4.77
N TYR A 61 -8.16 -4.30 3.65
CA TYR A 61 -7.97 -2.99 3.04
C TYR A 61 -8.52 -1.87 3.94
N GLY A 62 -9.69 -2.05 4.57
CA GLY A 62 -10.27 -1.05 5.47
C GLY A 62 -9.38 -0.78 6.68
N GLU A 63 -8.89 -1.84 7.31
CA GLU A 63 -7.95 -1.76 8.43
C GLU A 63 -6.65 -1.04 8.02
N GLN A 64 -6.02 -1.50 6.94
CA GLN A 64 -4.78 -0.91 6.44
C GLN A 64 -4.98 0.55 6.00
N GLU A 65 -6.06 0.90 5.31
CA GLU A 65 -6.32 2.26 4.84
C GLU A 65 -6.53 3.24 6.00
N HIS A 66 -7.05 2.76 7.13
CA HIS A 66 -7.21 3.56 8.34
C HIS A 66 -5.87 3.78 9.06
N LEU A 67 -5.10 2.71 9.30
CA LEU A 67 -3.88 2.75 10.11
C LEU A 67 -2.63 3.19 9.32
N ASP A 68 -2.47 2.71 8.09
CA ASP A 68 -1.30 2.93 7.24
C ASP A 68 -1.72 2.96 5.75
N PRO A 69 -2.30 4.08 5.28
CA PRO A 69 -2.73 4.21 3.90
C PRO A 69 -1.51 4.15 2.98
N ARG A 70 -1.45 3.11 2.14
CA ARG A 70 -0.36 2.91 1.18
C ARG A 70 -0.81 3.00 -0.26
N ARG A 71 0.07 3.40 -1.16
CA ARG A 71 -0.20 3.50 -2.60
C ARG A 71 0.94 2.91 -3.42
N PRO A 72 0.63 2.12 -4.48
CA PRO A 72 1.65 1.75 -5.45
C PRO A 72 2.10 2.99 -6.22
N LEU A 73 3.40 3.11 -6.49
CA LEU A 73 3.94 4.16 -7.34
C LEU A 73 4.59 3.54 -8.57
N SER A 74 4.19 4.00 -9.75
CA SER A 74 4.83 3.69 -11.04
C SER A 74 5.15 4.97 -11.79
N THR A 75 6.30 5.02 -12.43
CA THR A 75 6.78 6.19 -13.19
C THR A 75 7.81 5.76 -14.23
N THR A 76 8.48 6.73 -14.86
CA THR A 76 9.59 6.49 -15.78
C THR A 76 10.84 7.24 -15.33
N ILE A 77 11.99 6.59 -15.46
CA ILE A 77 13.31 7.20 -15.28
C ILE A 77 14.07 7.20 -16.60
N TRP A 78 15.14 7.99 -16.70
CA TRP A 78 15.94 8.06 -17.91
C TRP A 78 16.77 6.79 -18.09
N ILE A 79 16.92 6.36 -19.34
CA ILE A 79 17.85 5.28 -19.70
C ILE A 79 18.73 5.70 -20.87
N GLU A 80 20.02 5.40 -20.75
CA GLU A 80 21.03 5.63 -21.77
C GLU A 80 21.38 4.31 -22.48
N GLY A 81 21.73 4.39 -23.76
CA GLY A 81 22.15 3.21 -24.52
C GLY A 81 21.04 2.22 -24.85
N ALA A 82 19.76 2.57 -24.66
CA ALA A 82 18.59 1.81 -25.12
C ALA A 82 17.96 2.45 -26.37
N THR A 83 17.09 1.70 -27.06
CA THR A 83 16.33 2.19 -28.22
C THR A 83 15.31 3.27 -27.88
N ILE A 84 14.92 3.38 -26.60
CA ILE A 84 14.04 4.42 -26.06
C ILE A 84 14.74 5.15 -24.91
N ARG A 85 14.36 6.40 -24.64
CA ARG A 85 15.04 7.26 -23.63
C ARG A 85 14.50 7.12 -22.20
N ARG A 86 13.47 6.29 -22.00
CA ARG A 86 12.79 6.13 -20.71
C ARG A 86 12.53 4.66 -20.41
N VAL A 87 12.77 4.25 -19.17
CA VAL A 87 12.43 2.90 -18.68
C VAL A 87 11.33 3.00 -17.61
N PRO A 88 10.27 2.18 -17.70
CA PRO A 88 9.22 2.16 -16.69
C PRO A 88 9.68 1.45 -15.43
N VAL A 89 9.52 2.13 -14.29
CA VAL A 89 9.84 1.61 -12.96
C VAL A 89 8.62 1.68 -12.06
N ARG A 90 8.62 0.86 -11.01
CA ARG A 90 7.63 0.92 -9.94
C ARG A 90 8.28 0.62 -8.60
N THR A 91 7.65 1.03 -7.51
CA THR A 91 7.97 0.47 -6.19
C THR A 91 7.63 -1.02 -6.17
N ALA A 92 8.47 -1.82 -5.53
CA ALA A 92 8.28 -3.27 -5.41
C ALA A 92 6.96 -3.59 -4.68
N GLU A 93 6.65 -2.78 -3.68
CA GLU A 93 5.43 -2.82 -2.87
C GLU A 93 4.79 -1.42 -2.74
N PRO A 94 3.53 -1.29 -2.31
CA PRO A 94 2.92 0.00 -1.98
C PRO A 94 3.69 0.74 -0.87
N ILE A 95 3.96 2.03 -1.09
CA ILE A 95 4.63 2.91 -0.13
C ILE A 95 3.60 3.73 0.67
N PRO A 96 3.93 4.28 1.85
CA PRO A 96 3.06 5.19 2.58
C PRO A 96 2.57 6.35 1.71
N ARG A 97 1.28 6.68 1.80
CA ARG A 97 0.59 7.64 0.91
C ARG A 97 1.22 9.03 0.94
N ASP A 98 1.66 9.46 2.11
CA ASP A 98 2.32 10.75 2.34
C ASP A 98 3.72 10.83 1.71
N GLN A 99 4.40 9.69 1.54
CA GLN A 99 5.73 9.62 0.93
C GLN A 99 5.73 9.55 -0.60
N VAL A 100 4.57 9.29 -1.22
CA VAL A 100 4.45 9.11 -2.68
C VAL A 100 5.09 10.27 -3.46
N ARG A 101 4.85 11.50 -3.02
CA ARG A 101 5.39 12.70 -3.69
C ARG A 101 6.92 12.78 -3.56
N ALA A 102 7.44 12.55 -2.37
CA ALA A 102 8.88 12.59 -2.11
C ALA A 102 9.62 11.53 -2.94
N VAL A 103 9.07 10.31 -3.01
CA VAL A 103 9.63 9.23 -3.85
C VAL A 103 9.60 9.61 -5.33
N ALA A 104 8.48 10.16 -5.82
CA ALA A 104 8.38 10.58 -7.22
C ALA A 104 9.39 11.69 -7.58
N GLU A 105 9.63 12.63 -6.67
CA GLU A 105 10.62 13.70 -6.83
C GLU A 105 12.05 13.13 -6.85
N ALA A 106 12.37 12.19 -5.95
CA ALA A 106 13.67 11.52 -5.91
C ALA A 106 13.98 10.76 -7.21
N LEU A 107 12.98 10.14 -7.84
CA LEU A 107 13.14 9.40 -9.09
C LEU A 107 13.25 10.28 -10.34
N ARG A 108 12.81 11.55 -10.29
CA ARG A 108 12.69 12.43 -11.47
C ARG A 108 14.01 12.61 -12.24
N GLY A 109 15.12 12.69 -11.51
CA GLY A 109 16.46 12.90 -12.07
C GLY A 109 17.28 11.63 -12.30
N LEU A 110 16.76 10.47 -11.89
CA LEU A 110 17.49 9.21 -11.94
C LEU A 110 17.74 8.77 -13.39
N ARG A 111 18.97 8.29 -13.64
CA ARG A 111 19.40 7.74 -14.92
C ARG A 111 19.96 6.34 -14.70
N VAL A 112 19.65 5.43 -15.61
CA VAL A 112 20.26 4.09 -15.69
C VAL A 112 20.82 3.87 -17.09
N THR A 113 21.62 2.82 -17.27
CA THR A 113 22.22 2.48 -18.56
C THR A 113 21.75 1.10 -18.98
N ALA A 114 21.43 0.94 -20.26
CA ALA A 114 21.09 -0.35 -20.83
C ALA A 114 22.33 -1.29 -20.85
N PRO A 115 22.15 -2.63 -20.76
CA PRO A 115 20.87 -3.32 -20.68
C PRO A 115 20.29 -3.30 -19.26
N VAL A 116 18.96 -3.26 -19.16
CA VAL A 116 18.21 -3.50 -17.92
C VAL A 116 17.15 -4.57 -18.16
N ARG A 117 16.84 -5.34 -17.13
CA ARG A 117 15.84 -6.41 -17.14
C ARG A 117 14.71 -6.11 -16.16
N ARG A 118 13.54 -6.66 -16.45
CA ARG A 118 12.41 -6.63 -15.55
C ARG A 118 12.79 -7.27 -14.22
N GLY A 119 12.54 -6.55 -13.14
CA GLY A 119 12.90 -6.94 -11.78
C GLY A 119 14.21 -6.34 -11.29
N ASP A 120 15.04 -5.73 -12.16
CA ASP A 120 16.26 -5.06 -11.73
C ASP A 120 15.94 -3.92 -10.77
N VAL A 121 16.63 -3.91 -9.63
CA VAL A 121 16.52 -2.87 -8.62
C VAL A 121 17.37 -1.67 -9.07
N VAL A 122 16.71 -0.51 -9.22
CA VAL A 122 17.38 0.76 -9.60
C VAL A 122 17.63 1.67 -8.41
N VAL A 123 16.85 1.51 -7.34
CA VAL A 123 17.11 2.10 -6.03
C VAL A 123 16.67 1.09 -4.99
N ALA A 124 17.58 0.70 -4.11
CA ALA A 124 17.24 -0.10 -2.93
C ALA A 124 16.78 0.81 -1.79
N ASP A 125 15.81 0.36 -1.01
CA ASP A 125 15.31 1.07 0.19
C ASP A 125 15.06 2.58 -0.06
N ILE A 126 14.09 2.89 -0.94
CA ILE A 126 13.85 4.27 -1.36
C ILE A 126 13.40 5.12 -0.18
N LEU A 127 14.21 6.15 0.15
CA LEU A 127 13.97 7.07 1.27
C LEU A 127 13.81 6.39 2.65
N GLY A 128 14.39 5.20 2.85
CA GLY A 128 14.30 4.50 4.15
C GLY A 128 12.94 3.82 4.39
N THR A 129 12.17 3.55 3.33
CA THR A 129 10.87 2.87 3.41
C THR A 129 10.97 1.35 3.59
N GLY A 130 12.15 0.77 3.41
CA GLY A 130 12.37 -0.67 3.25
C GLY A 130 11.90 -1.21 1.90
N ILE A 131 11.50 -0.35 0.95
CA ILE A 131 10.89 -0.75 -0.32
C ILE A 131 11.81 -0.36 -1.48
N ASP A 132 12.07 -1.33 -2.37
CA ASP A 132 12.89 -1.11 -3.56
C ASP A 132 12.09 -0.48 -4.71
N VAL A 133 12.80 0.16 -5.63
CA VAL A 133 12.28 0.58 -6.95
C VAL A 133 12.86 -0.33 -8.02
N ILE A 134 11.98 -0.93 -8.81
CA ILE A 134 12.34 -1.96 -9.79
C ILE A 134 11.91 -1.61 -11.21
N VAL A 135 12.67 -2.11 -12.19
CA VAL A 135 12.33 -2.04 -13.62
C VAL A 135 11.18 -3.00 -13.95
N THR A 136 10.28 -2.57 -14.82
CA THR A 136 9.11 -3.37 -15.24
C THR A 136 9.16 -3.87 -16.68
N ARG A 137 10.20 -3.50 -17.44
CA ARG A 137 10.36 -3.86 -18.85
C ARG A 137 11.84 -4.08 -19.19
N ASP A 138 12.13 -5.16 -19.92
CA ASP A 138 13.45 -5.40 -20.48
C ASP A 138 13.80 -4.35 -21.54
N LEU A 139 14.99 -3.76 -21.44
CA LEU A 139 15.55 -2.88 -22.46
C LEU A 139 17.00 -3.30 -22.75
N PRO A 140 17.27 -3.94 -23.90
CA PRO A 140 18.62 -4.29 -24.29
C PRO A 140 19.40 -3.04 -24.72
N ALA A 141 20.73 -3.13 -24.65
CA ALA A 141 21.60 -2.11 -25.21
C ALA A 141 21.47 -2.04 -26.74
N VAL A 142 21.53 -0.84 -27.32
CA VAL A 142 21.55 -0.68 -28.78
C VAL A 142 22.90 -1.15 -29.31
N SER A 143 22.88 -2.04 -30.30
CA SER A 143 24.10 -2.41 -31.01
C SER A 143 24.66 -1.20 -31.79
N PRO A 144 25.99 -1.03 -31.87
CA PRO A 144 26.63 0.12 -32.50
C PRO A 144 26.28 0.32 -33.99
N HIS A 145 25.72 -0.69 -34.66
CA HIS A 145 25.33 -0.62 -36.07
C HIS A 145 24.04 0.18 -36.37
N ASN A 146 23.31 0.69 -35.37
CA ASN A 146 22.02 1.37 -35.59
C ASN A 146 21.97 2.82 -35.03
N GLN A 147 23.11 3.52 -34.98
CA GLN A 147 23.21 4.87 -34.40
C GLN A 147 22.68 6.01 -35.31
N LEU A 148 22.16 5.72 -36.50
CA LEU A 148 21.70 6.70 -37.49
C LEU A 148 20.17 6.89 -37.48
N ALA A 149 19.56 7.29 -36.37
CA ALA A 149 18.18 7.84 -36.36
C ALA A 149 17.77 8.42 -34.99
N ALA A 150 18.47 9.44 -34.49
CA ALA A 150 17.95 10.27 -33.40
C ALA A 150 18.64 11.63 -33.35
N GLY A 151 18.47 12.41 -34.42
CA GLY A 151 18.65 13.87 -34.38
C GLY A 151 17.48 14.54 -33.69
#